data_AF-A0A1D8TMW5-F1
#
_entry.id   AF-A0A1D8TMW5-F1
#
_cell.length_a   1.000
_cell.length_b   1.000
_cell.length_c   1.000
_cell.angle_alpha   90.00
_cell.angle_beta   90.00
_cell.angle_gamma   90.00
#
_symmetry.space_group_name_H-M   'P 1'
#
loop_
_entity.id
_entity.type
_entity.pdbx_description
1 polymer ?
#
loop_
_entity_poly.entity_id
_entity_poly.type
_entity_poly.pdbx_seq_one_letter_code
_entity_poly.pdbx_strand_id
1 'polypeptide(L)'
;MQALHDQNNPKNIDVKFYLENWGMIAEPYQAFYGQINAVDVGKWWVENKNRLFAQNIREFLGNSDVNEEMVKTLENDPELFWYFNNGITVLCQEISQVGVNKNRKFGEFQAKGISIVNGAQTIGCIGALYEDSSPEIIEKLEDAEISIRFISLEKCQEDFGEKVTRATNTQNKVENRDFVALDPQQERLYREFKTLGKKYHYKRTAETIERNDKNYELDEATVALACANSHIDLVMTAKQELSKLWSDPSKPPYTKLFNSHVNALQLYRQIEIKREVESIIKNEQVKDNSQIADALFKHGKLFILHLVFTKIPKKYLANETSEKDFNLYKNNQLPELVKNIIKVAEDYLNKNNNQSHIWHLFRSMKKLKDLKSFIIKSS
;
A
#
# COMPACT_ATOMS: atom_id res chain seq x y z
N MET A 1 11.12 43.05 19.56
CA MET A 1 11.34 41.71 18.94
C MET A 1 11.39 40.63 20.03
N GLN A 2 10.31 40.44 20.78
CA GLN A 2 10.24 39.41 21.84
C GLN A 2 8.80 39.00 22.15
N ALA A 3 7.91 39.04 21.15
CA ALA A 3 6.47 38.79 21.32
C ALA A 3 5.83 38.03 20.14
N LEU A 4 6.64 37.36 19.29
CA LEU A 4 6.14 36.61 18.13
C LEU A 4 6.62 35.15 18.07
N HIS A 5 7.24 34.64 19.15
CA HIS A 5 7.75 33.26 19.19
C HIS A 5 6.91 32.28 20.05
N ASP A 6 5.79 32.71 20.63
CA ASP A 6 5.04 31.91 21.62
C ASP A 6 3.69 31.34 21.14
N GLN A 7 3.29 31.52 19.88
CA GLN A 7 1.93 31.11 19.44
C GLN A 7 1.83 29.80 18.65
N ASN A 8 2.92 29.04 18.48
CA ASN A 8 2.89 27.76 17.75
C ASN A 8 3.52 26.56 18.49
N ASN A 9 3.76 26.65 19.80
CA ASN A 9 4.28 25.50 20.54
C ASN A 9 3.08 24.62 20.99
N PRO A 10 2.83 23.44 20.39
CA PRO A 10 1.78 22.55 20.90
C PRO A 10 2.11 22.22 22.36
N LYS A 11 1.14 22.37 23.27
CA LYS A 11 1.29 22.05 24.70
C LYS A 11 2.09 20.75 24.87
N ASN A 12 3.26 20.84 25.51
CA ASN A 12 4.14 19.71 25.82
C ASN A 12 3.31 18.58 26.46
N ILE A 13 3.43 17.37 25.92
CA ILE A 13 2.82 16.16 26.46
C ILE A 13 3.88 15.48 27.31
N ASP A 14 3.59 15.32 28.59
CA ASP A 14 4.49 14.66 29.54
C ASP A 14 3.84 13.36 29.98
N VAL A 15 4.62 12.27 29.99
CA VAL A 15 4.11 10.93 30.32
C VAL A 15 5.00 10.25 31.35
N LYS A 16 4.36 9.44 32.20
CA LYS A 16 5.02 8.44 33.04
C LYS A 16 4.59 7.06 32.58
N PHE A 17 5.53 6.13 32.52
CA PHE A 17 5.29 4.81 31.96
C PHE A 17 6.32 3.81 32.45
N TYR A 18 6.03 2.54 32.21
CA TYR A 18 6.96 1.46 32.48
C TYR A 18 7.54 0.90 31.20
N LEU A 19 8.81 0.53 31.23
CA LEU A 19 9.44 -0.27 30.19
C LEU A 19 9.88 -1.61 30.74
N GLU A 20 9.55 -2.66 29.99
CA GLU A 20 10.11 -3.98 30.20
C GLU A 20 11.31 -4.23 29.30
N ASN A 21 12.24 -5.08 29.75
CA ASN A 21 13.40 -5.54 28.99
C ASN A 21 14.17 -4.38 28.32
N TRP A 22 14.42 -3.32 29.09
CA TRP A 22 14.80 -2.02 28.57
C TRP A 22 16.33 -1.85 28.45
N GLY A 23 16.75 -1.05 27.49
CA GLY A 23 18.14 -0.65 27.26
C GLY A 23 18.28 0.86 27.14
N MET A 24 19.53 1.32 27.07
CA MET A 24 19.83 2.74 26.85
C MET A 24 21.02 2.93 25.92
N ILE A 25 20.95 4.00 25.15
CA ILE A 25 22.05 4.57 24.37
C ILE A 25 22.40 5.89 25.06
N ALA A 26 23.67 6.07 25.43
CA ALA A 26 24.15 7.31 26.04
C ALA A 26 24.70 8.29 25.00
N GLU A 27 25.35 7.78 23.95
CA GLU A 27 26.11 8.54 22.95
C GLU A 27 25.76 8.07 21.52
N PRO A 28 25.76 8.96 20.50
CA PRO A 28 26.02 10.40 20.59
C PRO A 28 24.83 11.20 21.17
N TYR A 29 23.63 10.60 21.18
CA TYR A 29 22.43 11.20 21.74
C TYR A 29 21.69 10.17 22.60
N GLN A 30 21.15 10.63 23.72
CA GLN A 30 20.52 9.74 24.68
C GLN A 30 19.22 9.15 24.12
N ALA A 31 19.07 7.82 24.26
CA ALA A 31 17.83 7.14 23.94
C ALA A 31 17.58 5.98 24.91
N PHE A 32 16.32 5.66 25.13
CA PHE A 32 15.88 4.46 25.86
C PHE A 32 15.00 3.62 24.95
N TYR A 33 15.06 2.31 25.08
CA TYR A 33 14.23 1.40 24.30
C TYR A 33 13.84 0.19 25.13
N GLY A 34 12.75 -0.48 24.78
CA GLY A 34 12.25 -1.64 25.50
C GLY A 34 10.88 -2.05 24.98
N GLN A 35 10.14 -2.74 25.83
CA GLN A 35 8.75 -3.12 25.59
C GLN A 35 7.83 -2.24 26.44
N ILE A 36 6.70 -1.86 25.87
CA ILE A 36 5.63 -1.16 26.57
C ILE A 36 4.31 -1.87 26.35
N ASN A 37 3.53 -1.97 27.42
CA ASN A 37 2.21 -2.56 27.39
C ASN A 37 1.21 -1.70 26.59
N ALA A 38 0.32 -2.34 25.83
CA ALA A 38 -0.67 -1.64 25.02
C ALA A 38 -1.64 -0.80 25.86
N VAL A 39 -1.92 -1.16 27.12
CA VAL A 39 -2.75 -0.36 28.03
C VAL A 39 -2.17 1.03 28.28
N ASP A 40 -0.85 1.15 28.48
CA ASP A 40 -0.23 2.45 28.72
C ASP A 40 -0.27 3.33 27.46
N VAL A 41 -0.11 2.72 26.28
CA VAL A 41 -0.29 3.40 24.99
C VAL A 41 -1.74 3.85 24.79
N GLY A 42 -2.72 3.03 25.18
CA GLY A 42 -4.15 3.35 25.15
C GLY A 42 -4.49 4.57 26.02
N LYS A 43 -3.92 4.66 27.23
CA LYS A 43 -4.07 5.83 28.11
C LYS A 43 -3.53 7.10 27.45
N TRP A 44 -2.33 7.04 26.85
CA TRP A 44 -1.76 8.20 26.14
C TRP A 44 -2.70 8.71 25.04
N TRP A 45 -3.32 7.78 24.29
CA TRP A 45 -4.29 8.11 23.25
C TRP A 45 -5.54 8.79 23.80
N VAL A 46 -6.17 8.24 24.84
CA VAL A 46 -7.39 8.82 25.43
C VAL A 46 -7.14 10.25 25.92
N GLU A 47 -5.98 10.50 26.55
CA GLU A 47 -5.63 11.80 27.11
C GLU A 47 -5.25 12.85 26.05
N ASN A 48 -4.63 12.43 24.95
CA ASN A 48 -3.95 13.37 24.03
C ASN A 48 -4.41 13.29 22.57
N LYS A 49 -4.96 12.17 22.13
CA LYS A 49 -5.44 11.93 20.75
C LYS A 49 -4.38 12.33 19.71
N ASN A 50 -4.80 13.04 18.68
CA ASN A 50 -3.95 13.49 17.58
C ASN A 50 -2.79 14.39 18.02
N ARG A 51 -2.84 14.99 19.22
CA ARG A 51 -1.73 15.82 19.72
C ARG A 51 -0.44 15.02 19.92
N LEU A 52 -0.53 13.71 20.10
CA LEU A 52 0.63 12.82 20.16
C LEU A 52 1.49 12.87 18.88
N PHE A 53 0.91 13.27 17.75
CA PHE A 53 1.57 13.24 16.44
C PHE A 53 1.95 14.63 15.92
N ALA A 54 2.08 15.63 16.80
CA ALA A 54 2.30 17.02 16.38
C ALA A 54 3.54 17.23 15.48
N GLN A 55 4.60 16.43 15.66
CA GLN A 55 5.79 16.45 14.79
C GLN A 55 5.78 15.33 13.73
N ASN A 56 4.71 14.55 13.64
CA ASN A 56 4.53 13.55 12.61
C ASN A 56 3.85 14.17 11.40
N ILE A 57 4.41 13.93 10.22
CA ILE A 57 3.76 14.28 8.95
C ILE A 57 2.65 13.29 8.56
N ARG A 58 2.55 12.15 9.26
CA ARG A 58 1.47 11.17 9.11
C ARG A 58 0.45 11.35 10.22
N GLU A 59 -0.70 11.88 9.86
CA GLU A 59 -1.89 11.75 10.71
C GLU A 59 -2.34 10.29 10.75
N PHE A 60 -3.04 9.91 11.82
CA PHE A 60 -3.68 8.60 11.90
C PHE A 60 -4.71 8.48 10.75
N LEU A 61 -4.37 7.67 9.75
CA LEU A 61 -5.31 7.27 8.71
C LEU A 61 -6.13 6.11 9.28
N GLY A 62 -7.45 6.30 9.37
CA GLY A 62 -8.40 5.26 9.77
C GLY A 62 -8.41 4.05 8.83
N ASN A 63 -9.39 3.16 9.01
CA ASN A 63 -9.58 1.84 8.38
C ASN A 63 -8.72 1.58 7.12
N SER A 64 -7.75 0.69 7.28
CA SER A 64 -6.90 0.14 6.22
C SER A 64 -6.67 -1.33 6.49
N ASP A 65 -6.36 -2.14 5.47
CA ASP A 65 -6.11 -3.58 5.63
C ASP A 65 -5.08 -3.89 6.74
N VAL A 66 -4.07 -3.03 6.89
CA VAL A 66 -3.04 -3.14 7.96
C VAL A 66 -3.64 -2.84 9.33
N ASN A 67 -4.52 -1.85 9.44
CA ASN A 67 -5.21 -1.54 10.69
C ASN A 67 -6.16 -2.67 11.09
N GLU A 68 -6.87 -3.26 10.11
CA GLU A 68 -7.75 -4.40 10.37
C GLU A 68 -6.98 -5.64 10.84
N GLU A 69 -5.81 -5.91 10.25
CA GLU A 69 -4.94 -7.00 10.68
C GLU A 69 -4.40 -6.75 12.09
N MET A 70 -3.95 -5.53 12.40
CA MET A 70 -3.51 -5.17 13.75
C MET A 70 -4.63 -5.31 14.80
N VAL A 71 -5.85 -4.85 14.49
CA VAL A 71 -6.99 -5.00 15.39
C VAL A 71 -7.31 -6.48 15.59
N LYS A 72 -7.31 -7.29 14.53
CA LYS A 72 -7.52 -8.74 14.64
C LYS A 72 -6.45 -9.41 15.51
N THR A 73 -5.18 -9.02 15.40
CA THR A 73 -4.13 -9.55 16.28
C THR A 73 -4.39 -9.14 17.72
N LEU A 74 -4.70 -7.87 18.01
CA LEU A 74 -5.00 -7.41 19.37
C LEU A 74 -6.22 -8.12 19.97
N GLU A 75 -7.21 -8.52 19.15
CA GLU A 75 -8.43 -9.18 19.63
C GLU A 75 -8.33 -10.70 19.76
N ASN A 76 -7.49 -11.36 18.95
CA ASN A 76 -7.45 -12.83 18.85
C ASN A 76 -6.13 -13.44 19.34
N ASP A 77 -5.00 -12.75 19.12
CA ASP A 77 -3.65 -13.25 19.41
C ASP A 77 -2.76 -12.14 20.02
N PRO A 78 -3.19 -11.48 21.13
CA PRO A 78 -2.50 -10.31 21.68
C PRO A 78 -1.06 -10.58 22.10
N GLU A 79 -0.75 -11.79 22.57
CA GLU A 79 0.59 -12.22 22.97
C GLU A 79 1.57 -12.27 21.78
N LEU A 80 1.04 -12.36 20.55
CA LEU A 80 1.83 -12.35 19.33
C LEU A 80 2.06 -10.92 18.80
N PHE A 81 1.41 -9.91 19.38
CA PHE A 81 1.41 -8.54 18.86
C PHE A 81 2.83 -7.97 18.73
N TRP A 82 3.69 -8.24 19.71
CA TRP A 82 5.09 -7.82 19.67
C TRP A 82 5.85 -8.31 18.43
N TYR A 83 5.52 -9.52 17.94
CA TYR A 83 6.19 -10.14 16.80
C TYR A 83 5.69 -9.59 15.45
N PHE A 84 4.43 -9.18 15.39
CA PHE A 84 3.81 -8.70 14.15
C PHE A 84 3.88 -7.17 14.01
N ASN A 85 4.05 -6.45 15.12
CA ASN A 85 4.11 -4.99 15.13
C ASN A 85 5.53 -4.45 14.89
N ASN A 86 5.64 -3.33 14.17
CA ASN A 86 6.93 -2.69 13.87
C ASN A 86 7.47 -1.80 15.01
N GLY A 87 6.65 -1.51 16.02
CA GLY A 87 6.98 -0.69 17.17
C GLY A 87 6.63 0.79 17.04
N ILE A 88 7.02 1.54 18.08
CA ILE A 88 6.75 2.97 18.24
C ILE A 88 8.08 3.73 18.40
N THR A 89 8.21 4.87 17.71
CA THR A 89 9.33 5.80 17.92
C THR A 89 8.82 7.12 18.45
N VAL A 90 9.33 7.51 19.61
CA VAL A 90 8.96 8.74 20.32
C VAL A 90 10.18 9.67 20.39
N LEU A 91 10.00 10.91 19.95
CA LEU A 91 10.90 12.01 20.27
C LEU A 91 10.43 12.66 21.57
N CYS A 92 11.36 13.09 22.42
CA CYS A 92 11.05 13.78 23.66
C CYS A 92 12.08 14.88 23.93
N GLN A 93 11.68 15.93 24.65
CA GLN A 93 12.61 16.96 25.08
C GLN A 93 13.61 16.40 26.09
N GLU A 94 13.11 15.59 27.02
CA GLU A 94 13.88 14.96 28.09
C GLU A 94 13.27 13.59 28.40
N ILE A 95 14.10 12.61 28.74
CA ILE A 95 13.67 11.33 29.30
C ILE A 95 14.61 10.91 30.44
N SER A 96 14.04 10.48 31.55
CA SER A 96 14.79 9.96 32.69
C SER A 96 14.11 8.75 33.32
N GLN A 97 14.92 7.90 33.94
CA GLN A 97 14.43 6.80 34.76
C GLN A 97 14.02 7.34 36.14
N VAL A 98 12.85 6.92 36.63
CA VAL A 98 12.38 7.23 37.98
C VAL A 98 12.95 6.19 38.95
N GLY A 99 13.68 6.66 39.95
CA GLY A 99 14.35 5.81 40.94
C GLY A 99 15.59 5.08 40.41
N VAL A 100 16.14 4.18 41.22
CA VAL A 100 17.35 3.42 40.89
C VAL A 100 16.96 1.95 40.74
N ASN A 101 16.65 1.52 39.52
CA ASN A 101 16.59 0.09 39.21
C ASN A 101 17.82 -0.32 38.41
N LYS A 102 18.66 -1.18 39.02
CA LYS A 102 19.86 -1.74 38.38
C LYS A 102 19.53 -2.89 37.42
N ASN A 103 18.38 -3.53 37.57
CA ASN A 103 17.95 -4.56 36.63
C ASN A 103 17.28 -3.90 35.42
N ARG A 104 17.50 -4.50 34.24
CA ARG A 104 16.94 -4.04 32.97
C ARG A 104 15.61 -4.72 32.64
N LYS A 105 15.03 -5.44 33.60
CA LYS A 105 13.79 -6.21 33.39
C LYS A 105 12.57 -5.30 33.41
N PHE A 106 12.52 -4.35 34.34
CA PHE A 106 11.39 -3.43 34.51
C PHE A 106 11.92 -2.07 34.96
N GLY A 107 11.41 -0.96 34.45
CA GLY A 107 11.83 0.37 34.89
C GLY A 107 10.71 1.38 34.71
N GLU A 108 10.53 2.25 35.70
CA GLU A 108 9.65 3.41 35.58
C GLU A 108 10.42 4.56 34.92
N PHE A 109 9.77 5.26 33.99
CA PHE A 109 10.35 6.36 33.24
C PHE A 109 9.41 7.56 33.22
N GLN A 110 10.01 8.74 33.09
CA GLN A 110 9.30 9.98 32.79
C GLN A 110 9.90 10.60 31.54
N ALA A 111 9.04 10.94 30.58
CA ALA A 111 9.42 11.68 29.38
C ALA A 111 8.61 12.98 29.30
N LYS A 112 9.28 14.07 28.91
CA LYS A 112 8.67 15.39 28.75
C LYS A 112 8.62 15.82 27.29
N GLY A 113 7.56 16.53 26.92
CA GLY A 113 7.38 17.06 25.56
C GLY A 113 7.48 15.97 24.49
N ILE A 114 6.74 14.86 24.66
CA ILE A 114 6.77 13.74 23.72
C ILE A 114 6.08 14.09 22.41
N SER A 115 6.60 13.54 21.32
CA SER A 115 5.96 13.52 20.00
C SER A 115 6.30 12.22 19.29
N ILE A 116 5.26 11.59 18.74
CA ILE A 116 5.34 10.26 18.16
C ILE A 116 5.59 10.39 16.66
N VAL A 117 6.77 9.98 16.22
CA VAL A 117 7.23 10.13 14.83
C VAL A 117 7.12 8.84 14.01
N ASN A 118 6.79 7.72 14.67
CA ASN A 118 6.43 6.45 14.05
C ASN A 118 5.53 5.62 14.98
N GLY A 119 4.61 4.84 14.40
CA GLY A 119 3.64 4.05 15.15
C GLY A 119 2.24 4.68 15.24
N ALA A 120 1.92 5.71 14.44
CA ALA A 120 0.61 6.39 14.49
C ALA A 120 -0.58 5.44 14.31
N GLN A 121 -0.48 4.48 13.40
CA GLN A 121 -1.52 3.47 13.18
C GLN A 121 -1.64 2.50 14.37
N THR A 122 -0.51 2.05 14.92
CA THR A 122 -0.47 1.17 16.10
C THR A 122 -1.17 1.83 17.30
N ILE A 123 -0.80 3.07 17.59
CA ILE A 123 -1.40 3.82 18.71
C ILE A 123 -2.87 4.14 18.45
N GLY A 124 -3.25 4.47 17.22
CA GLY A 124 -4.65 4.72 16.89
C GLY A 124 -5.52 3.47 16.97
N CYS A 125 -5.02 2.30 16.54
CA CYS A 125 -5.74 1.01 16.69
C CYS A 125 -5.90 0.62 18.15
N ILE A 126 -4.81 0.65 18.93
CA ILE A 126 -4.85 0.39 20.37
C ILE A 126 -5.78 1.38 21.06
N GLY A 127 -5.66 2.66 20.71
CA GLY A 127 -6.46 3.74 21.27
C GLY A 127 -7.95 3.59 21.00
N ALA A 128 -8.33 3.21 19.78
CA ALA A 128 -9.72 2.95 19.42
C ALA A 128 -10.32 1.76 20.19
N LEU A 129 -9.54 0.67 20.36
CA LEU A 129 -9.95 -0.48 21.17
C LEU A 129 -10.06 -0.11 22.65
N TYR A 130 -9.08 0.63 23.18
CA TYR A 130 -9.08 1.07 24.57
C TYR A 130 -10.26 1.99 24.90
N GLU A 131 -10.72 2.81 23.94
CA GLU A 131 -11.90 3.67 24.10
C GLU A 131 -13.22 2.91 24.24
N ASP A 132 -13.36 1.75 23.59
CA ASP A 132 -14.55 0.89 23.75
C ASP A 132 -14.74 0.50 25.22
N SER A 133 -13.66 0.48 26.00
CA SER A 133 -13.66 0.32 27.47
C SER A 133 -14.34 -0.98 27.95
N SER A 134 -14.52 -1.97 27.07
CA SER A 134 -15.07 -3.27 27.45
C SER A 134 -14.02 -4.07 28.23
N PRO A 135 -14.38 -4.71 29.36
CA PRO A 135 -13.40 -5.44 30.19
C PRO A 135 -12.63 -6.52 29.42
N GLU A 136 -13.29 -7.20 28.48
CA GLU A 136 -12.67 -8.22 27.63
C GLU A 136 -11.58 -7.63 26.72
N ILE A 137 -11.80 -6.44 26.14
CA ILE A 137 -10.79 -5.79 25.30
C ILE A 137 -9.61 -5.31 26.14
N ILE A 138 -9.88 -4.74 27.33
CA ILE A 138 -8.80 -4.30 28.22
C ILE A 138 -7.92 -5.47 28.65
N GLU A 139 -8.51 -6.61 29.02
CA GLU A 139 -7.78 -7.83 29.35
C GLU A 139 -6.86 -8.28 28.19
N LYS A 140 -7.36 -8.25 26.95
CA LYS A 140 -6.53 -8.57 25.77
C LYS A 140 -5.40 -7.57 25.55
N LEU A 141 -5.61 -6.28 25.81
CA LEU A 141 -4.57 -5.28 25.71
C LEU A 141 -3.49 -5.43 26.79
N GLU A 142 -3.83 -5.99 27.96
CA GLU A 142 -2.85 -6.30 29.02
C GLU A 142 -1.85 -7.38 28.57
N ASP A 143 -2.25 -8.30 27.68
CA ASP A 143 -1.37 -9.34 27.11
C ASP A 143 -0.54 -8.87 25.91
N ALA A 144 -0.77 -7.64 25.41
CA ALA A 144 -0.12 -7.12 24.22
C ALA A 144 1.07 -6.19 24.54
N GLU A 145 2.27 -6.63 24.14
CA GLU A 145 3.52 -5.87 24.29
C GLU A 145 4.00 -5.24 22.98
N ILE A 146 4.60 -4.05 23.05
CA ILE A 146 5.02 -3.28 21.88
C ILE A 146 6.49 -2.85 22.01
N SER A 147 7.28 -3.07 20.96
CA SER A 147 8.63 -2.50 20.90
C SER A 147 8.57 -0.98 20.82
N ILE A 148 9.22 -0.27 21.74
CA ILE A 148 9.23 1.19 21.76
C ILE A 148 10.64 1.73 21.97
N ARG A 149 10.92 2.90 21.36
CA ARG A 149 12.11 3.68 21.64
C ARG A 149 11.78 5.15 21.83
N PHE A 150 12.48 5.76 22.79
CA PHE A 150 12.44 7.17 23.13
C PHE A 150 13.80 7.79 22.83
N ILE A 151 13.80 8.90 22.10
CA ILE A 151 15.01 9.64 21.72
C ILE A 151 14.93 11.02 22.37
N SER A 152 15.92 11.33 23.20
CA SER A 152 16.04 12.63 23.87
C SER A 152 16.61 13.67 22.92
N LEU A 153 15.97 14.83 22.83
CA LEU A 153 16.43 15.97 22.06
C LEU A 153 17.26 16.97 22.89
N GLU A 154 17.39 16.76 24.21
CA GLU A 154 18.04 17.69 25.16
C GLU A 154 19.44 18.13 24.72
N LYS A 155 20.23 17.20 24.18
CA LYS A 155 21.63 17.43 23.79
C LYS A 155 21.86 17.24 22.29
N CYS A 156 20.79 17.34 21.51
CA CYS A 156 20.83 17.18 20.07
C CYS A 156 21.11 18.50 19.33
N GLN A 157 21.64 18.41 18.10
CA GLN A 157 21.58 19.53 17.16
C GLN A 157 20.11 19.88 16.84
N GLU A 158 19.80 21.15 16.59
CA GLU A 158 18.43 21.63 16.36
C GLU A 158 17.69 20.86 15.27
N ASP A 159 18.39 20.42 14.22
CA ASP A 159 17.79 19.73 13.07
C ASP A 159 17.69 18.19 13.22
N PHE A 160 18.17 17.62 14.33
CA PHE A 160 18.23 16.18 14.49
C PHE A 160 16.84 15.54 14.59
N GLY A 161 15.91 16.17 15.31
CA GLY A 161 14.52 15.69 15.42
C GLY A 161 13.85 15.58 14.06
N GLU A 162 14.00 16.61 13.21
CA GLU A 162 13.48 16.59 11.84
C GLU A 162 14.11 15.50 10.98
N LYS A 163 15.42 15.26 11.10
CA LYS A 163 16.11 14.18 10.41
C LYS A 163 15.58 12.81 10.83
N VAL A 164 15.36 12.59 12.12
CA VAL A 164 14.78 11.33 12.64
C VAL A 164 13.36 11.14 12.14
N THR A 165 12.52 12.17 12.21
CA THR A 165 11.15 12.14 11.69
C THR A 165 11.13 11.79 10.21
N ARG A 166 11.97 12.44 9.41
CA ARG A 166 12.08 12.18 7.97
C ARG A 166 12.54 10.76 7.69
N ALA A 167 13.63 10.32 8.33
CA ALA A 167 14.18 8.98 8.15
C ALA A 167 13.15 7.90 8.51
N THR A 168 12.45 8.05 9.63
CA THR A 168 11.51 7.01 10.10
C THR A 168 10.23 6.95 9.24
N ASN A 169 9.82 8.07 8.63
CA ASN A 169 8.73 8.09 7.67
C ASN A 169 9.15 7.48 6.32
N THR A 170 10.35 7.79 5.81
CA THR A 170 10.87 7.24 4.54
C THR A 170 11.10 5.74 4.54
N GLN A 171 11.43 5.14 5.70
CA GLN A 171 11.69 3.70 5.82
C GLN A 171 10.42 2.83 5.65
N ASN A 172 9.23 3.40 5.85
CA ASN A 172 7.95 2.68 5.80
C ASN A 172 7.11 3.08 4.58
N LYS A 173 7.56 2.71 3.36
CA LYS A 173 6.87 2.46 2.07
C LYS A 173 5.61 3.24 1.62
N VAL A 174 5.16 4.26 2.34
CA VAL A 174 4.08 5.20 1.98
C VAL A 174 4.72 6.53 1.61
N GLU A 175 5.41 6.54 0.48
CA GLU A 175 5.96 7.78 -0.11
C GLU A 175 5.79 7.80 -1.63
N ASN A 176 5.91 6.65 -2.30
CA ASN A 176 5.90 6.61 -3.76
C ASN A 176 4.55 7.03 -4.38
N ARG A 177 3.42 6.62 -3.79
CA ARG A 177 2.08 7.00 -4.32
C ARG A 177 1.78 8.49 -4.10
N ASP A 178 2.28 9.07 -3.02
CA ASP A 178 2.10 10.50 -2.75
C ASP A 178 2.98 11.34 -3.69
N PHE A 179 4.19 10.88 -4.03
CA PHE A 179 4.99 11.50 -5.08
C PHE A 179 4.35 11.35 -6.47
N VAL A 180 3.68 10.23 -6.76
CA VAL A 180 2.89 10.08 -7.99
C VAL A 180 1.73 11.07 -8.02
N ALA A 181 1.08 11.34 -6.89
CA ALA A 181 0.02 12.34 -6.80
C ALA A 181 0.50 13.79 -7.07
N LEU A 182 1.81 14.04 -7.05
CA LEU A 182 2.40 15.32 -7.44
C LEU A 182 2.78 15.39 -8.92
N ASP A 183 2.70 14.29 -9.67
CA ASP A 183 3.04 14.27 -11.09
C ASP A 183 2.01 15.07 -11.92
N PRO A 184 2.46 16.07 -12.71
CA PRO A 184 1.61 16.80 -13.64
C PRO A 184 0.81 15.92 -14.61
N GLN A 185 1.31 14.73 -14.99
CA GLN A 185 0.56 13.82 -15.85
C GLN A 185 -0.70 13.27 -15.16
N GLN A 186 -0.65 13.02 -13.85
CA GLN A 186 -1.80 12.54 -13.08
C GLN A 186 -2.88 13.61 -12.97
N GLU A 187 -2.49 14.85 -12.67
CA GLU A 187 -3.42 15.98 -12.64
C GLU A 187 -4.03 16.27 -14.01
N ARG A 188 -3.23 16.15 -15.09
CA ARG A 188 -3.75 16.25 -16.47
C ARG A 188 -4.80 15.18 -16.74
N LEU A 189 -4.48 13.90 -16.48
CA LEU A 189 -5.41 12.79 -16.67
C LEU A 189 -6.68 13.00 -15.84
N TYR A 190 -6.57 13.41 -14.58
CA TYR A 190 -7.71 13.72 -13.73
C TYR A 190 -8.67 14.75 -14.38
N ARG A 191 -8.13 15.85 -14.91
CA ARG A 191 -8.94 16.87 -15.59
C ARG A 191 -9.58 16.32 -16.86
N GLU A 192 -8.84 15.57 -17.66
CA GLU A 192 -9.36 14.95 -18.88
C GLU A 192 -10.48 13.93 -18.56
N PHE A 193 -10.31 13.08 -17.53
CA PHE A 193 -11.36 12.16 -17.07
C PHE A 193 -12.65 12.92 -16.68
N LYS A 194 -12.51 14.07 -16.02
CA LYS A 194 -13.65 14.92 -15.67
C LYS A 194 -14.41 15.42 -16.90
N THR A 195 -13.72 15.75 -17.98
CA THR A 195 -14.37 16.14 -19.26
C THR A 195 -15.15 14.99 -19.91
N LEU A 196 -14.76 13.74 -19.62
CA LEU A 196 -15.45 12.53 -20.07
C LEU A 196 -16.60 12.12 -19.12
N GLY A 197 -16.92 12.92 -18.09
CA GLY A 197 -17.93 12.59 -17.08
C GLY A 197 -17.51 11.48 -16.11
N LYS A 198 -16.20 11.26 -15.95
CA LYS A 198 -15.61 10.20 -15.13
C LYS A 198 -14.75 10.77 -13.99
N LYS A 199 -14.58 9.99 -12.94
CA LYS A 199 -13.78 10.31 -11.75
C LYS A 199 -12.53 9.45 -11.73
N TYR A 200 -11.36 10.08 -11.78
CA TYR A 200 -10.07 9.42 -11.66
C TYR A 200 -9.46 9.67 -10.28
N HIS A 201 -9.25 8.61 -9.53
CA HIS A 201 -8.80 8.61 -8.14
C HIS A 201 -7.33 8.23 -8.08
N TYR A 202 -6.47 9.22 -8.33
CA TYR A 202 -5.01 9.04 -8.30
C TYR A 202 -4.39 9.41 -6.95
N LYS A 203 -5.09 10.26 -6.19
CA LYS A 203 -4.75 10.61 -4.81
C LYS A 203 -5.27 9.55 -3.85
N ARG A 204 -4.61 9.40 -2.70
CA ARG A 204 -5.10 8.54 -1.62
C ARG A 204 -6.39 9.16 -1.05
N THR A 205 -7.38 8.32 -0.81
CA THR A 205 -8.61 8.68 -0.09
C THR A 205 -8.89 7.62 0.97
N ALA A 206 -9.54 8.02 2.07
CA ALA A 206 -10.02 7.11 3.11
C ALA A 206 -11.36 6.47 2.76
N GLU A 207 -12.06 6.99 1.74
CA GLU A 207 -13.32 6.45 1.28
C GLU A 207 -13.09 5.23 0.38
N THR A 208 -13.82 4.14 0.64
CA THR A 208 -13.89 3.02 -0.29
C THR A 208 -14.50 3.48 -1.60
N ILE A 209 -13.71 3.43 -2.67
CA ILE A 209 -14.18 3.78 -4.00
C ILE A 209 -14.90 2.59 -4.60
N GLU A 210 -16.21 2.72 -4.82
CA GLU A 210 -16.97 1.69 -5.52
C GLU A 210 -16.50 1.59 -6.98
N ARG A 211 -16.09 0.38 -7.39
CA ARG A 211 -15.71 0.07 -8.77
C ARG A 211 -16.94 0.05 -9.68
N ASN A 212 -17.11 1.10 -10.48
CA ASN A 212 -18.21 1.26 -11.45
C ASN A 212 -17.76 2.04 -12.71
N ASP A 213 -18.67 2.31 -13.63
CA ASP A 213 -18.44 3.00 -14.92
C ASP A 213 -18.05 4.50 -14.79
N LYS A 214 -18.08 5.03 -13.57
CA LYS A 214 -17.71 6.41 -13.26
C LYS A 214 -16.40 6.53 -12.51
N ASN A 215 -16.01 5.54 -11.70
CA ASN A 215 -14.82 5.59 -10.85
C ASN A 215 -13.66 4.79 -11.45
N TYR A 216 -12.47 5.38 -11.48
CA TYR A 216 -11.24 4.77 -12.02
C TYR A 216 -10.08 5.05 -11.07
N GLU A 217 -9.30 4.04 -10.72
CA GLU A 217 -8.21 4.19 -9.73
C GLU A 217 -6.82 4.10 -10.37
N LEU A 218 -5.81 4.69 -9.70
CA LEU A 218 -4.40 4.63 -10.12
C LEU A 218 -3.89 3.21 -10.29
N ASP A 219 -4.25 2.31 -9.38
CA ASP A 219 -3.79 0.93 -9.38
C ASP A 219 -4.32 0.18 -10.62
N GLU A 220 -5.61 0.36 -10.94
CA GLU A 220 -6.21 -0.18 -12.16
C GLU A 220 -5.58 0.41 -13.42
N ALA A 221 -5.38 1.73 -13.44
CA ALA A 221 -4.73 2.44 -14.54
C ALA A 221 -3.32 1.90 -14.81
N THR A 222 -2.53 1.71 -13.75
CA THR A 222 -1.15 1.21 -13.84
C THR A 222 -1.12 -0.20 -14.40
N VAL A 223 -1.98 -1.10 -13.90
CA VAL A 223 -2.05 -2.47 -14.40
C VAL A 223 -2.50 -2.50 -15.87
N ALA A 224 -3.50 -1.69 -16.24
CA ALA A 224 -3.98 -1.61 -17.61
C ALA A 224 -2.88 -1.12 -18.56
N LEU A 225 -2.17 -0.03 -18.21
CA LEU A 225 -1.05 0.50 -18.98
C LEU A 225 0.12 -0.48 -19.08
N ALA A 226 0.46 -1.17 -17.98
CA ALA A 226 1.53 -2.17 -17.96
C ALA A 226 1.22 -3.34 -18.90
N CYS A 227 -0.04 -3.81 -18.91
CA CYS A 227 -0.47 -4.89 -19.79
C CYS A 227 -0.61 -4.44 -21.26
N ALA A 228 -0.99 -3.19 -21.50
CA ALA A 228 -1.08 -2.62 -22.84
C ALA A 228 0.30 -2.26 -23.44
N ASN A 229 1.35 -2.18 -22.62
CA ASN A 229 2.70 -1.90 -23.08
C ASN A 229 3.30 -3.09 -23.86
N SER A 230 4.13 -2.80 -24.85
CA SER A 230 4.85 -3.83 -25.63
C SER A 230 5.85 -4.65 -24.78
N HIS A 231 6.35 -4.08 -23.69
CA HIS A 231 7.35 -4.62 -22.78
C HIS A 231 6.74 -5.56 -21.74
N ILE A 232 6.97 -6.87 -21.90
CA ILE A 232 6.42 -7.92 -21.02
C ILE A 232 6.97 -7.87 -19.59
N ASP A 233 8.13 -7.25 -19.37
CA ASP A 233 8.72 -7.01 -18.05
C ASP A 233 7.78 -6.19 -17.16
N LEU A 234 7.05 -5.22 -17.71
CA LEU A 234 6.08 -4.43 -16.95
C LEU A 234 4.91 -5.28 -16.43
N VAL A 235 4.48 -6.28 -17.21
CA VAL A 235 3.44 -7.24 -16.80
C VAL A 235 3.93 -8.10 -15.63
N MET A 236 5.18 -8.53 -15.67
CA MET A 236 5.79 -9.29 -14.57
C MET A 236 5.92 -8.45 -13.31
N THR A 237 6.38 -7.20 -13.43
CA THR A 237 6.49 -6.30 -12.28
C THR A 237 5.12 -5.99 -11.69
N ALA A 238 4.10 -5.70 -12.51
CA ALA A 238 2.72 -5.50 -12.05
C ALA A 238 2.19 -6.71 -11.26
N LYS A 239 2.52 -7.93 -11.71
CA LYS A 239 2.12 -9.17 -11.04
C LYS A 239 2.83 -9.38 -9.70
N GLN A 240 4.13 -9.07 -9.62
CA GLN A 240 4.96 -9.38 -8.46
C GLN A 240 4.87 -8.30 -7.38
N GLU A 241 4.98 -7.04 -7.77
CA GLU A 241 5.01 -5.90 -6.86
C GLU A 241 4.62 -4.63 -7.63
N LEU A 242 3.32 -4.33 -7.65
CA LEU A 242 2.76 -3.20 -8.39
C LEU A 242 3.43 -1.86 -8.01
N SER A 243 3.79 -1.68 -6.74
CA SER A 243 4.44 -0.46 -6.24
C SER A 243 5.81 -0.16 -6.85
N LYS A 244 6.50 -1.17 -7.42
CA LYS A 244 7.73 -0.96 -8.20
C LYS A 244 7.48 -0.25 -9.53
N LEU A 245 6.25 -0.30 -10.06
CA LEU A 245 5.92 0.41 -11.30
C LEU A 245 5.82 1.92 -11.13
N TRP A 246 5.67 2.40 -9.90
CA TRP A 246 5.58 3.82 -9.59
C TRP A 246 6.52 4.25 -8.46
N SER A 247 7.60 3.49 -8.23
CA SER A 247 8.53 3.75 -7.13
C SER A 247 9.28 5.08 -7.24
N ASP A 248 9.47 5.56 -8.47
CA ASP A 248 10.09 6.86 -8.77
C ASP A 248 9.31 7.49 -9.93
N PRO A 249 8.52 8.55 -9.69
CA PRO A 249 7.71 9.16 -10.74
C PRO A 249 8.55 9.90 -11.80
N SER A 250 9.86 10.09 -11.57
CA SER A 250 10.76 10.73 -12.52
C SER A 250 11.46 9.76 -13.48
N LYS A 251 11.36 8.44 -13.26
CA LYS A 251 12.13 7.42 -14.01
C LYS A 251 11.26 6.28 -14.57
N PRO A 252 11.76 5.53 -15.56
CA PRO A 252 11.20 4.24 -15.91
C PRO A 252 11.23 3.29 -14.69
N PRO A 253 10.22 2.42 -14.52
CA PRO A 253 9.13 2.13 -15.47
C PRO A 253 7.97 3.14 -15.45
N TYR A 254 7.85 4.00 -14.42
CA TYR A 254 6.71 4.91 -14.27
C TYR A 254 6.50 5.81 -15.48
N THR A 255 7.55 6.50 -15.93
CA THR A 255 7.47 7.43 -17.08
C THR A 255 7.19 6.71 -18.41
N LYS A 256 7.35 5.38 -18.48
CA LYS A 256 6.89 4.59 -19.63
C LYS A 256 5.38 4.35 -19.61
N LEU A 257 4.77 4.35 -18.43
CA LEU A 257 3.34 4.13 -18.22
C LEU A 257 2.57 5.46 -18.26
N PHE A 258 3.02 6.44 -17.49
CA PHE A 258 2.40 7.77 -17.40
C PHE A 258 3.30 8.80 -18.08
N ASN A 259 2.89 9.28 -19.24
CA ASN A 259 3.60 10.28 -20.03
C ASN A 259 2.60 11.11 -20.87
N SER A 260 3.12 12.11 -21.59
CA SER A 260 2.33 13.03 -22.41
C SER A 260 1.54 12.38 -23.56
N HIS A 261 1.88 11.16 -23.97
CA HIS A 261 1.18 10.47 -25.06
C HIS A 261 -0.05 9.68 -24.58
N VAL A 262 -0.19 9.43 -23.27
CA VAL A 262 -1.35 8.75 -22.70
C VAL A 262 -2.43 9.78 -22.39
N ASN A 263 -3.60 9.66 -23.01
CA ASN A 263 -4.75 10.53 -22.71
C ASN A 263 -5.83 9.76 -21.93
N ALA A 264 -6.76 10.50 -21.31
CA ALA A 264 -7.80 9.89 -20.49
C ALA A 264 -8.72 8.94 -21.26
N LEU A 265 -9.04 9.22 -22.53
CA LEU A 265 -9.90 8.34 -23.33
C LEU A 265 -9.23 6.98 -23.57
N GLN A 266 -7.94 6.99 -23.93
CA GLN A 266 -7.13 5.78 -24.06
C GLN A 266 -7.06 5.02 -22.74
N LEU A 267 -6.73 5.71 -21.64
CA LEU A 267 -6.58 5.08 -20.33
C LEU A 267 -7.89 4.48 -19.82
N TYR A 268 -8.99 5.24 -19.93
CA TYR A 268 -10.34 4.79 -19.62
C TYR A 268 -10.69 3.50 -20.39
N ARG A 269 -10.50 3.50 -21.71
CA ARG A 269 -10.80 2.32 -22.56
C ARG A 269 -9.94 1.12 -22.18
N GLN A 270 -8.66 1.32 -21.90
CA GLN A 270 -7.78 0.24 -21.43
C GLN A 270 -8.24 -0.33 -20.08
N ILE A 271 -8.70 0.51 -19.15
CA ILE A 271 -9.27 0.04 -17.88
C ILE A 271 -10.57 -0.75 -18.14
N GLU A 272 -11.48 -0.27 -18.97
CA GLU A 272 -12.72 -1.00 -19.30
C GLU A 272 -12.44 -2.37 -19.93
N ILE A 273 -11.49 -2.46 -20.87
CA ILE A 273 -11.04 -3.74 -21.41
C ILE A 273 -10.51 -4.65 -20.30
N LYS A 274 -9.65 -4.14 -19.41
CA LYS A 274 -9.16 -4.92 -18.25
C LYS A 274 -10.32 -5.45 -17.42
N ARG A 275 -11.31 -4.62 -17.11
CA ARG A 275 -12.46 -5.02 -16.28
C ARG A 275 -13.29 -6.11 -16.95
N GLU A 276 -13.53 -5.99 -18.24
CA GLU A 276 -14.29 -6.98 -19.01
C GLU A 276 -13.53 -8.30 -19.13
N VAL A 277 -12.22 -8.26 -19.39
CA VAL A 277 -11.36 -9.46 -19.42
C VAL A 277 -11.38 -10.18 -18.07
N GLU A 278 -11.31 -9.44 -16.95
CA GLU A 278 -11.42 -10.03 -15.61
C GLU A 278 -12.78 -10.72 -15.38
N SER A 279 -13.87 -10.11 -15.86
CA SER A 279 -15.22 -10.69 -15.81
C SER A 279 -15.31 -11.99 -16.61
N ILE A 280 -14.78 -11.98 -17.85
CA ILE A 280 -14.76 -13.16 -18.72
C ILE A 280 -13.93 -14.29 -18.09
N ILE A 281 -12.72 -13.98 -17.61
CA ILE A 281 -11.85 -14.98 -16.93
C ILE A 281 -12.57 -15.58 -15.72
N LYS A 282 -13.25 -14.76 -14.90
CA LYS A 282 -14.01 -15.25 -13.74
C LYS A 282 -15.13 -16.21 -14.18
N ASN A 283 -15.82 -15.91 -15.28
CA ASN A 283 -16.88 -16.77 -15.82
C ASN A 283 -16.34 -18.08 -16.41
N GLU A 284 -15.19 -18.05 -17.11
CA GLU A 284 -14.56 -19.25 -17.65
C GLU A 284 -13.95 -20.14 -16.55
N GLN A 285 -13.41 -19.54 -15.48
CA GLN A 285 -12.91 -20.26 -14.31
C GLN A 285 -13.99 -21.11 -13.61
N VAL A 286 -15.26 -20.69 -13.67
CA VAL A 286 -16.39 -21.48 -13.12
C VAL A 286 -16.73 -22.69 -14.01
N LYS A 287 -16.39 -22.64 -15.30
CA LYS A 287 -16.73 -23.70 -16.27
C LYS A 287 -15.67 -24.78 -16.38
N ASP A 288 -14.39 -24.43 -16.23
CA ASP A 288 -13.27 -25.37 -16.29
C ASP A 288 -12.50 -25.44 -14.95
N ASN A 289 -12.63 -26.59 -14.29
CA ASN A 289 -11.95 -26.89 -13.02
C ASN A 289 -10.63 -27.67 -13.23
N SER A 290 -10.09 -27.71 -14.45
CA SER A 290 -8.81 -28.35 -14.72
C SER A 290 -7.65 -27.64 -13.98
N GLN A 291 -6.63 -28.39 -13.59
CA GLN A 291 -5.43 -27.82 -12.94
C GLN A 291 -4.71 -26.80 -13.85
N ILE A 292 -4.85 -26.95 -15.16
CA ILE A 292 -4.26 -26.05 -16.16
C ILE A 292 -5.02 -24.73 -16.19
N ALA A 293 -6.35 -24.79 -16.27
CA ALA A 293 -7.22 -23.62 -16.20
C ALA A 293 -7.03 -22.86 -14.89
N ASP A 294 -6.99 -23.57 -13.75
CA ASP A 294 -6.77 -22.95 -12.44
C ASP A 294 -5.42 -22.22 -12.37
N ALA A 295 -4.33 -22.84 -12.85
CA ALA A 295 -3.02 -22.22 -12.89
C ALA A 295 -2.99 -21.01 -13.85
N LEU A 296 -3.65 -21.10 -15.00
CA LEU A 296 -3.75 -20.03 -15.99
C LEU A 296 -4.54 -18.84 -15.44
N PHE A 297 -5.67 -19.06 -14.78
CA PHE A 297 -6.50 -17.97 -14.24
C PHE A 297 -5.90 -17.34 -12.98
N LYS A 298 -5.31 -18.13 -12.07
CA LYS A 298 -4.65 -17.61 -10.86
C LYS A 298 -3.35 -16.86 -11.17
N HIS A 299 -2.54 -17.38 -12.10
CA HIS A 299 -1.18 -16.88 -12.29
C HIS A 299 -0.92 -16.21 -13.64
N GLY A 300 -1.83 -16.38 -14.62
CA GLY A 300 -1.72 -15.89 -15.99
C GLY A 300 -2.70 -14.78 -16.36
N LYS A 301 -3.60 -14.33 -15.47
CA LYS A 301 -4.61 -13.30 -15.79
C LYS A 301 -4.04 -12.02 -16.45
N LEU A 302 -2.94 -11.47 -15.91
CA LEU A 302 -2.31 -10.27 -16.48
C LEU A 302 -1.61 -10.57 -17.81
N PHE A 303 -1.16 -11.80 -18.00
CA PHE A 303 -0.58 -12.24 -19.26
C PHE A 303 -1.65 -12.43 -20.34
N ILE A 304 -2.82 -13.00 -20.00
CA ILE A 304 -3.99 -13.04 -20.90
C ILE A 304 -4.37 -11.61 -21.30
N LEU A 305 -4.49 -10.71 -20.32
CA LEU A 305 -4.79 -9.29 -20.60
C LEU A 305 -3.76 -8.65 -21.53
N HIS A 306 -2.47 -8.93 -21.33
CA HIS A 306 -1.41 -8.46 -22.24
C HIS A 306 -1.60 -8.99 -23.67
N LEU A 307 -1.90 -10.28 -23.83
CA LEU A 307 -2.17 -10.86 -25.15
C LEU A 307 -3.40 -10.25 -25.81
N VAL A 308 -4.46 -10.02 -25.05
CA VAL A 308 -5.67 -9.33 -25.51
C VAL A 308 -5.29 -7.95 -26.05
N PHE A 309 -4.53 -7.14 -25.30
CA PHE A 309 -4.08 -5.83 -25.79
C PHE A 309 -3.22 -5.91 -27.05
N THR A 310 -2.43 -6.98 -27.26
CA THR A 310 -1.67 -7.14 -28.50
C THR A 310 -2.53 -7.46 -29.72
N LYS A 311 -3.77 -7.94 -29.51
CA LYS A 311 -4.70 -8.35 -30.57
C LYS A 311 -5.85 -7.37 -30.80
N ILE A 312 -6.16 -6.51 -29.83
CA ILE A 312 -7.18 -5.46 -30.01
C ILE A 312 -6.75 -4.50 -31.12
N PRO A 313 -7.61 -4.22 -32.12
CA PRO A 313 -7.34 -3.20 -33.12
C PRO A 313 -7.14 -1.82 -32.47
N LYS A 314 -6.05 -1.13 -32.79
CA LYS A 314 -5.65 0.15 -32.15
C LYS A 314 -6.76 1.22 -32.16
N LYS A 315 -7.61 1.23 -33.18
CA LYS A 315 -8.78 2.14 -33.27
C LYS A 315 -9.70 2.07 -32.04
N TYR A 316 -9.82 0.92 -31.38
CA TYR A 316 -10.66 0.75 -30.18
C TYR A 316 -9.97 1.22 -28.90
N LEU A 317 -8.67 1.49 -28.94
CA LEU A 317 -7.90 2.02 -27.81
C LEU A 317 -7.57 3.51 -27.99
N ALA A 318 -7.69 4.04 -29.21
CA ALA A 318 -7.41 5.44 -29.55
C ALA A 318 -8.69 6.25 -29.77
N ASN A 319 -8.55 7.55 -30.05
CA ASN A 319 -9.66 8.50 -30.22
C ASN A 319 -10.42 8.36 -31.56
N GLU A 320 -10.16 7.29 -32.33
CA GLU A 320 -10.70 7.08 -33.68
C GLU A 320 -12.10 6.43 -33.67
N THR A 321 -12.47 5.75 -32.58
CA THR A 321 -13.75 5.01 -32.47
C THR A 321 -14.73 5.75 -31.58
N SER A 322 -16.01 5.80 -31.97
CA SER A 322 -17.09 6.36 -31.15
C SER A 322 -17.32 5.55 -29.87
N GLU A 323 -17.92 6.15 -28.84
CA GLU A 323 -18.23 5.44 -27.59
C GLU A 323 -19.19 4.26 -27.81
N LYS A 324 -20.13 4.41 -28.76
CA LYS A 324 -21.07 3.35 -29.15
C LYS A 324 -20.34 2.16 -29.77
N ASP A 325 -19.43 2.42 -30.70
CA ASP A 325 -18.68 1.37 -31.39
C ASP A 325 -17.66 0.69 -30.48
N PHE A 326 -17.06 1.43 -29.53
CA PHE A 326 -16.22 0.86 -28.49
C PHE A 326 -17.01 -0.12 -27.61
N ASN A 327 -18.19 0.29 -27.13
CA ASN A 327 -19.03 -0.58 -26.31
C ASN A 327 -19.56 -1.80 -27.10
N LEU A 328 -19.86 -1.64 -28.40
CA LEU A 328 -20.23 -2.76 -29.27
C LEU A 328 -19.08 -3.77 -29.39
N TYR A 329 -17.85 -3.30 -29.58
CA TYR A 329 -16.66 -4.17 -29.60
C TYR A 329 -16.46 -4.88 -28.24
N LYS A 330 -16.48 -4.11 -27.15
CA LYS A 330 -16.30 -4.59 -25.78
C LYS A 330 -17.30 -5.69 -25.42
N ASN A 331 -18.56 -5.53 -25.81
CA ASN A 331 -19.61 -6.47 -25.39
C ASN A 331 -19.75 -7.68 -26.32
N ASN A 332 -19.38 -7.57 -27.61
CA ASN A 332 -19.67 -8.61 -28.60
C ASN A 332 -18.42 -9.29 -29.18
N GLN A 333 -17.33 -8.55 -29.39
CA GLN A 333 -16.14 -9.08 -30.06
C GLN A 333 -15.02 -9.44 -29.07
N LEU A 334 -14.88 -8.67 -28.00
CA LEU A 334 -13.88 -8.91 -26.96
C LEU A 334 -14.08 -10.26 -26.25
N PRO A 335 -15.30 -10.70 -25.86
CA PRO A 335 -15.47 -11.99 -25.20
C PRO A 335 -14.93 -13.15 -26.04
N GLU A 336 -15.15 -13.09 -27.35
CA GLU A 336 -14.74 -14.15 -28.26
C GLU A 336 -13.23 -14.14 -28.49
N LEU A 337 -12.61 -12.96 -28.57
CA LEU A 337 -11.15 -12.83 -28.57
C LEU A 337 -10.53 -13.41 -27.30
N VAL A 338 -11.07 -13.09 -26.12
CA VAL A 338 -10.55 -13.54 -24.83
C VAL A 338 -10.64 -15.06 -24.71
N LYS A 339 -11.81 -15.65 -25.02
CA LYS A 339 -12.00 -17.12 -25.01
C LYS A 339 -11.05 -17.82 -25.97
N ASN A 340 -10.82 -17.27 -27.15
CA ASN A 340 -9.90 -17.86 -28.11
C ASN A 340 -8.45 -17.82 -27.61
N ILE A 341 -8.03 -16.71 -26.99
CA ILE A 341 -6.71 -16.60 -26.35
C ILE A 341 -6.55 -17.60 -25.19
N ILE A 342 -7.56 -17.74 -24.34
CA ILE A 342 -7.58 -18.71 -23.23
C ILE A 342 -7.39 -20.12 -23.79
N LYS A 343 -8.20 -20.51 -24.78
CA LYS A 343 -8.15 -21.83 -25.41
C LYS A 343 -6.77 -22.13 -26.01
N VAL A 344 -6.19 -21.18 -26.77
CA VAL A 344 -4.84 -21.36 -27.36
C VAL A 344 -3.77 -21.46 -26.26
N ALA A 345 -3.91 -20.71 -25.16
CA ALA A 345 -3.00 -20.81 -24.03
C ALA A 345 -3.11 -22.18 -23.33
N GLU A 346 -4.32 -22.67 -23.09
CA GLU A 346 -4.56 -24.01 -22.53
C GLU A 346 -4.00 -25.12 -23.43
N ASP A 347 -4.23 -25.05 -24.74
CA ASP A 347 -3.68 -26.00 -25.71
C ASP A 347 -2.16 -26.03 -25.69
N TYR A 348 -1.51 -24.86 -25.55
CA TYR A 348 -0.06 -24.80 -25.42
C TYR A 348 0.42 -25.42 -24.10
N LEU A 349 -0.25 -25.12 -22.99
CA LEU A 349 0.11 -25.64 -21.67
C LEU A 349 -0.07 -27.16 -21.60
N ASN A 350 -1.15 -27.68 -22.20
CA ASN A 350 -1.42 -29.10 -22.36
C ASN A 350 -0.31 -29.82 -23.16
N LYS A 351 0.22 -29.19 -24.21
CA LYS A 351 1.27 -29.79 -25.07
C LYS A 351 2.68 -29.75 -24.48
N ASN A 352 3.00 -28.72 -23.68
CA ASN A 352 4.40 -28.40 -23.34
C ASN A 352 4.79 -28.55 -21.86
N ASN A 353 3.85 -28.84 -20.94
CA ASN A 353 4.19 -28.95 -19.52
C ASN A 353 3.82 -30.33 -18.94
N ASN A 354 4.78 -30.94 -18.24
CA ASN A 354 4.45 -31.91 -17.20
C ASN A 354 3.65 -31.16 -16.11
N GLN A 355 2.46 -31.65 -15.78
CA GLN A 355 1.43 -30.97 -14.99
C GLN A 355 1.91 -30.41 -13.62
N SER A 356 3.04 -30.87 -13.09
CA SER A 356 3.54 -30.54 -11.75
C SER A 356 4.09 -29.11 -11.55
N HIS A 357 4.35 -28.32 -12.60
CA HIS A 357 5.06 -27.02 -12.46
C HIS A 357 4.52 -25.86 -13.31
N ILE A 358 3.25 -25.89 -13.72
CA ILE A 358 2.64 -24.89 -14.63
C ILE A 358 2.79 -23.45 -14.11
N TRP A 359 2.67 -23.22 -12.81
CA TRP A 359 2.77 -21.88 -12.21
C TRP A 359 4.16 -21.24 -12.37
N HIS A 360 5.24 -22.04 -12.49
CA HIS A 360 6.60 -21.54 -12.72
C HIS A 360 6.75 -20.89 -14.11
N LEU A 361 5.91 -21.27 -15.08
CA LEU A 361 5.89 -20.66 -16.40
C LEU A 361 5.61 -19.16 -16.28
N PHE A 362 4.60 -18.79 -15.49
CA PHE A 362 4.20 -17.40 -15.28
C PHE A 362 5.13 -16.62 -14.31
N ARG A 363 6.25 -17.20 -13.90
CA ARG A 363 7.33 -16.53 -13.17
C ARG A 363 8.61 -16.38 -14.00
N SER A 364 8.70 -17.02 -15.17
CA SER A 364 9.90 -17.00 -16.02
C SER A 364 9.69 -16.10 -17.23
N MET A 365 10.48 -15.04 -17.35
CA MET A 365 10.43 -14.11 -18.48
C MET A 365 10.66 -14.82 -19.82
N LYS A 366 11.59 -15.79 -19.87
CA LYS A 366 11.90 -16.57 -21.07
C LYS A 366 10.66 -17.36 -21.52
N LYS A 367 10.09 -18.16 -20.61
CA LYS A 367 8.91 -18.98 -20.93
C LYS A 367 7.69 -18.15 -21.32
N LEU A 368 7.50 -16.97 -20.72
CA LEU A 368 6.43 -16.04 -21.10
C LEU A 368 6.63 -15.45 -22.50
N LYS A 369 7.87 -15.13 -22.90
CA LYS A 369 8.18 -14.68 -24.26
C LYS A 369 7.93 -15.79 -25.30
N ASP A 370 8.28 -17.02 -24.97
CA ASP A 370 8.04 -18.19 -25.82
C ASP A 370 6.53 -18.42 -26.01
N LEU A 371 5.76 -18.43 -24.91
CA LEU A 371 4.30 -18.55 -24.92
C LEU A 371 3.64 -17.41 -25.72
N LYS A 372 4.09 -16.16 -25.52
CA LYS A 372 3.58 -15.00 -26.28
C LYS A 372 3.81 -15.17 -27.77
N SER A 373 5.00 -15.61 -28.16
CA SER A 373 5.37 -15.81 -29.57
C SER A 373 4.54 -16.92 -30.21
N PHE A 374 4.21 -17.98 -29.47
CA PHE A 374 3.33 -19.04 -29.93
C PHE A 374 1.90 -18.52 -30.12
N ILE A 375 1.31 -17.92 -29.09
CA ILE A 375 -0.10 -17.47 -29.13
C ILE A 375 -0.31 -16.42 -30.22
N ILE A 376 0.62 -15.47 -30.40
CA ILE A 376 0.50 -14.46 -31.46
C ILE A 376 0.46 -15.07 -32.87
N LYS A 377 1.13 -16.21 -33.09
CA LYS A 377 1.14 -16.92 -34.38
C LYS A 377 -0.08 -17.82 -34.59
N SER A 378 -0.70 -18.30 -33.51
CA SER A 378 -1.78 -19.29 -33.53
C SER A 378 -3.19 -18.72 -33.36
N SER A 379 -3.29 -17.43 -33.01
CA SER A 379 -4.52 -16.63 -32.94
C SER A 379 -4.47 -15.49 -33.93
#